data_AF-A0A4U0UMI8-F1
#
_entry.id   AF-A0A4U0UMI8-F1
#
_cell.length_a   1.000
_cell.length_b   1.000
_cell.length_c   1.000
_cell.angle_alpha   90.00
_cell.angle_beta   90.00
_cell.angle_gamma   90.00
#
_symmetry.space_group_name_H-M   'P 1'
#
loop_
_entity.id
_entity.type
_entity.pdbx_description
1 polymer ?
#
loop_
_entity_poly.entity_id
_entity_poly.type
_entity_poly.pdbx_seq_one_letter_code
_entity_poly.pdbx_strand_id
1 'polypeptide(L)' 'MSLSQAAWKAEQAMGHNDNAITAQDVTNPGLDREKWGDASETMKALCWMGKNDVQMVDTPKPKVIEPRDVILK' A
#
# COMPACT_ATOMS: atom_id res chain seq x y z
N MET A 1 -35.47 -10.85 9.58
CA MET A 1 -35.35 -10.32 8.20
C MET A 1 -35.71 -8.83 8.09
N SER A 2 -36.55 -8.23 8.95
CA SER A 2 -36.88 -6.79 8.90
C SER A 2 -35.80 -5.89 9.53
N LEU A 3 -35.25 -6.31 10.67
CA LEU A 3 -34.17 -5.60 11.38
C LEU A 3 -32.90 -5.47 10.53
N SER A 4 -32.57 -6.51 9.74
CA SER A 4 -31.40 -6.53 8.86
C SER A 4 -31.53 -5.55 7.69
N GLN A 5 -32.74 -5.32 7.16
CA GLN A 5 -32.97 -4.34 6.10
C GLN A 5 -32.93 -2.90 6.61
N ALA A 6 -33.41 -2.67 7.84
CA ALA A 6 -33.34 -1.36 8.50
C ALA A 6 -31.89 -1.00 8.86
N ALA A 7 -31.11 -1.95 9.37
CA ALA A 7 -29.69 -1.78 9.63
C ALA A 7 -28.91 -1.43 8.36
N TRP A 8 -29.16 -2.12 7.24
CA TRP A 8 -28.49 -1.86 5.96
C TRP A 8 -28.79 -0.46 5.38
N LYS A 9 -30.02 0.04 5.57
CA LYS A 9 -30.36 1.42 5.19
C LYS A 9 -29.74 2.45 6.13
N ALA A 10 -29.65 2.14 7.42
CA ALA A 10 -28.98 3.00 8.39
C ALA A 10 -27.46 3.09 8.11
N GLU A 11 -26.81 1.97 7.77
CA GLU A 11 -25.40 1.94 7.36
C GLU A 11 -25.15 2.80 6.10
N GLN A 12 -26.00 2.71 5.08
CA GLN A 12 -25.88 3.57 3.88
C GLN A 12 -26.06 5.06 4.19
N ALA A 13 -26.93 5.41 5.14
CA ALA A 13 -27.18 6.80 5.52
C ALA A 13 -26.07 7.37 6.43
N MET A 14 -25.49 6.54 7.29
CA MET A 14 -24.37 6.91 8.16
C MET A 14 -23.03 6.93 7.41
N GLY A 15 -22.94 6.22 6.29
CA GLY A 15 -21.72 6.09 5.51
C GLY A 15 -20.68 5.21 6.21
N HIS A 16 -19.64 4.85 5.46
CA HIS A 16 -18.44 4.28 6.05
C HIS A 16 -17.51 5.42 6.46
N ASN A 17 -16.71 5.22 7.51
CA ASN A 17 -15.77 6.26 7.94
C ASN A 17 -14.69 6.43 6.86
N ASP A 18 -14.58 7.64 6.29
CA ASP A 18 -13.60 8.00 5.24
C ASP A 18 -12.15 8.07 5.77
N ASN A 19 -11.89 7.51 6.94
CA ASN A 19 -10.60 7.56 7.63
C ASN A 19 -9.55 6.60 7.03
N ALA A 20 -9.91 5.89 5.95
CA ALA A 20 -9.02 5.04 5.17
C ALA A 20 -8.57 5.75 3.89
N ILE A 21 -8.08 7.00 4.01
CA ILE A 21 -7.32 7.66 2.95
C ILE A 21 -5.86 7.24 3.11
N THR A 22 -5.60 5.93 2.98
CA THR A 22 -4.23 5.45 2.88
C THR A 22 -3.82 5.37 1.41
N ALA A 23 -2.55 5.57 1.12
CA ALA A 23 -1.97 5.38 -0.20
C ALA A 23 -1.95 3.87 -0.53
N GLN A 24 -3.12 3.31 -0.80
CA GLN A 24 -3.31 1.88 -1.07
C GLN A 24 -2.98 1.50 -2.53
N ASP A 25 -2.68 2.48 -3.38
CA ASP A 25 -2.44 2.33 -4.82
C ASP A 25 -0.95 2.34 -5.20
N VAL A 26 -0.03 2.12 -4.24
CA VAL A 26 1.42 2.06 -4.49
C VAL A 26 1.88 0.61 -4.66
N THR A 27 1.59 0.01 -5.81
CA THR A 27 1.97 -1.39 -6.11
C THR A 27 3.46 -1.54 -6.47
N ASN A 28 4.08 -0.51 -7.05
CA ASN A 28 5.51 -0.53 -7.40
C ASN A 28 6.15 0.86 -7.22
N PRO A 29 6.97 1.08 -6.18
CA PRO A 29 7.62 2.36 -5.92
C PRO A 29 8.66 2.74 -6.99
N GLY A 30 9.07 1.81 -7.86
CA GLY A 30 9.93 2.09 -8.99
C GLY A 30 9.26 2.82 -10.16
N LEU A 31 7.92 2.87 -10.21
CA LEU A 31 7.18 3.59 -11.27
C LEU A 31 7.31 5.11 -11.14
N ASP A 32 7.39 5.61 -9.91
CA ASP A 32 7.63 7.02 -9.63
C ASP A 32 8.53 7.12 -8.39
N ARG A 33 9.83 7.22 -8.67
CA ARG A 33 10.88 7.23 -7.64
C ARG A 33 10.95 8.53 -6.85
N GLU A 34 10.38 9.63 -7.33
CA GLU A 34 10.33 10.87 -6.53
C GLU A 34 9.22 10.80 -5.49
N LYS A 35 8.10 10.18 -5.87
CA LYS A 35 6.90 10.08 -5.06
C LYS A 35 6.95 8.92 -4.07
N TRP A 36 7.42 7.74 -4.48
CA TRP A 36 7.21 6.49 -3.74
C TRP A 36 8.48 5.76 -3.29
N GLY A 37 9.65 6.20 -3.75
CA GLY A 37 10.94 5.61 -3.38
C GLY A 37 12.01 6.67 -3.17
N ASP A 38 13.26 6.22 -3.00
CA ASP A 38 14.42 7.09 -3.07
C ASP A 38 14.87 7.25 -4.54
N ALA A 39 15.10 8.49 -4.97
CA ALA A 39 15.52 8.80 -6.33
C ALA A 39 16.99 8.43 -6.60
N SER A 40 17.82 8.36 -5.55
CA SER A 40 19.28 8.24 -5.64
C SER A 40 19.84 6.92 -5.10
N GLU A 41 19.17 6.32 -4.10
CA GLU A 41 19.64 5.11 -3.42
C GLU A 41 18.84 3.86 -3.82
N THR A 42 19.53 2.72 -3.83
CA THR A 42 18.93 1.41 -4.01
C THR A 42 19.22 0.48 -2.83
N MET A 43 18.40 -0.54 -2.68
CA MET A 43 18.61 -1.65 -1.77
C MET A 43 18.43 -2.98 -2.51
N LYS A 44 19.01 -4.03 -1.94
CA LYS A 44 18.83 -5.40 -2.43
C LYS A 44 17.54 -5.97 -1.84
N ALA A 45 16.67 -6.52 -2.68
CA ALA A 45 15.43 -7.18 -2.27
C ALA A 45 15.31 -8.56 -2.92
N LEU A 46 14.74 -9.52 -2.17
CA LEU A 46 14.36 -10.82 -2.69
C LEU A 46 12.96 -10.69 -3.31
N CYS A 47 12.85 -10.82 -4.63
CA CYS A 47 11.59 -10.66 -5.35
C CYS A 47 11.14 -11.97 -5.98
N TRP A 48 9.84 -12.27 -5.83
CA TRP A 48 9.20 -13.40 -6.50
C TRP A 48 8.81 -12.99 -7.93
N MET A 49 9.40 -13.67 -8.92
CA MET A 49 9.21 -13.37 -10.35
C MET A 49 8.25 -14.36 -11.02
N GLY A 50 7.84 -15.41 -10.31
CA GLY A 50 6.93 -16.43 -10.81
C GLY A 50 7.17 -17.77 -10.12
N LYS A 51 6.38 -18.80 -10.50
CA LYS A 51 6.51 -20.13 -9.91
C LYS A 51 7.95 -20.65 -10.06
N ASN A 52 8.57 -20.99 -8.92
CA ASN A 52 9.97 -21.45 -8.82
C ASN A 52 11.04 -20.43 -9.27
N ASP A 53 10.69 -19.15 -9.41
CA ASP A 53 11.63 -18.09 -9.78
C ASP A 53 11.65 -16.99 -8.72
N VAL A 54 12.78 -16.89 -8.03
CA VAL A 54 13.05 -15.91 -6.98
C VAL A 54 14.42 -15.31 -7.25
N GLN A 55 14.48 -13.99 -7.29
CA GLN A 55 15.68 -13.26 -7.70
C GLN A 55 16.05 -12.22 -6.66
N MET A 56 17.35 -12.04 -6.45
CA MET A 56 17.88 -10.87 -5.77
C MET A 56 17.97 -9.73 -6.77
N VAL A 57 17.21 -8.67 -6.55
CA VAL A 57 17.16 -7.50 -7.45
C VAL A 57 17.52 -6.23 -6.70
N ASP A 58 18.00 -5.23 -7.43
CA ASP A 58 18.13 -3.87 -6.93
C ASP A 58 16.82 -3.13 -7.08
N THR A 59 16.27 -2.64 -5.97
CA THR A 59 15.06 -1.81 -5.94
C THR A 59 15.39 -0.44 -5.36
N PRO A 60 14.61 0.60 -5.67
CA PRO A 60 14.69 1.85 -4.91
C PRO A 60 14.58 1.56 -3.42
N LYS A 61 15.34 2.29 -2.61
CA LYS A 61 15.14 2.26 -1.16
C LYS A 61 13.74 2.84 -0.86
N PRO A 62 12.96 2.24 0.07
CA PRO A 62 11.62 2.73 0.37
C PRO A 62 11.68 4.12 1.01
N LYS A 63 10.60 4.87 0.86
CA LYS A 63 10.39 6.19 1.46
C LYS A 63 9.16 6.12 2.37
N VAL A 64 9.16 6.91 3.44
CA VAL A 64 7.99 7.12 4.29
C VAL A 64 6.98 7.92 3.46
N ILE A 65 5.83 7.32 3.14
CA ILE A 65 4.79 7.92 2.29
C ILE A 65 3.62 8.43 3.13
N GLU A 66 3.37 7.81 4.29
CA GLU A 66 2.36 8.21 5.25
C GLU A 66 2.97 8.65 6.59
N PRO A 67 2.30 9.53 7.37
CA PRO A 67 2.81 9.99 8.65
C PRO A 67 3.08 8.90 9.69
N ARG A 68 2.54 7.69 9.49
CA ARG A 68 2.65 6.55 10.41
C ARG A 68 3.66 5.50 9.95
N ASP A 69 4.25 5.65 8.77
CA ASP A 69 5.21 4.68 8.25
C ASP A 69 6.54 4.78 8.98
N VAL A 70 7.22 3.64 9.10
CA VAL A 70 8.59 3.57 9.61
C VAL A 70 9.41 2.62 8.74
N ILE A 71 10.65 2.99 8.47
CA ILE A 71 11.62 2.15 7.74
C ILE A 71 12.54 1.50 8.77
N LEU A 72 12.57 0.16 8.76
CA LEU A 72 13.43 -0.65 9.62
C LEU A 72 14.62 -1.17 8.81
N LYS A 73 15.76 -1.33 9.49
CA LYS A 73 17.00 -1.85 8.93
C LYS A 73 17.33 -3.21 9.51
#